data_AF-A0A7W0X181-F1
#
_entry.id   AF-A0A7W0X181-F1
#
_cell.length_a   1.000
_cell.length_b   1.000
_cell.length_c   1.000
_cell.angle_alpha   90.00
_cell.angle_beta   90.00
_cell.angle_gamma   90.00
#
_symmetry.space_group_name_H-M   'P 1'
#
loop_
_entity.id
_entity.type
_entity.pdbx_description
1 polymer ?
#
loop_
_entity_poly.entity_id
_entity_poly.type
_entity_poly.pdbx_seq_one_letter_code
_entity_poly.pdbx_strand_id
1 'polypeptide(L)'
;FPHMHQLGKHLKTTLTIGGVDRVINDAPYDFEHQGVVAFAPIQMNAGDKITTECTWMNSTSQTVTYGESSTTEMCYSILYRFPRGTDEFCQN
;
A
#
# COMPACT_ATOMS: atom_id res chain seq x y z
N PHE A 1 -6.46 1.60 2.98
CA PHE A 1 -6.45 2.91 2.29
C PHE A 1 -5.17 2.94 1.44
N PRO A 2 -5.28 2.84 0.11
CA PRO A 2 -4.13 2.92 -0.79
C PRO A 2 -3.65 4.37 -0.88
N HIS A 3 -2.33 4.59 -0.84
CA HIS A 3 -1.76 5.92 -0.96
C HIS A 3 -0.51 5.90 -1.85
N MET A 4 -0.53 6.75 -2.87
CA MET A 4 0.55 7.05 -3.79
C MET A 4 0.47 8.55 -4.13
N HIS A 5 1.44 9.10 -4.86
CA HIS A 5 1.31 10.45 -5.39
C HIS A 5 0.86 10.43 -6.86
N GLN A 6 1.07 11.53 -7.56
CA GLN A 6 0.42 11.87 -8.83
C GLN A 6 0.69 10.87 -9.96
N LEU A 7 1.82 10.15 -9.90
CA LEU A 7 2.22 9.20 -10.93
C LEU A 7 1.63 7.81 -10.70
N GLY A 8 0.99 7.57 -9.55
CA GLY A 8 0.38 6.28 -9.24
C GLY A 8 -0.72 5.89 -10.23
N LYS A 9 -0.75 4.60 -10.57
CA LYS A 9 -1.75 4.00 -11.48
C LYS A 9 -2.37 2.73 -10.96
N HIS A 10 -1.68 2.02 -10.09
CA HIS A 10 -2.17 0.77 -9.55
C HIS A 10 -1.50 0.48 -8.21
N LEU A 11 -2.27 -0.02 -7.25
CA LEU A 11 -1.74 -0.51 -5.99
C LEU A 11 -2.31 -1.90 -5.72
N LYS A 12 -1.43 -2.82 -5.32
CA LYS A 12 -1.80 -4.16 -4.88
C LYS A 12 -1.27 -4.41 -3.48
N THR A 13 -2.10 -5.00 -2.63
CA THR A 13 -1.74 -5.41 -1.28
C THR A 13 -2.03 -6.90 -1.13
N THR A 14 -0.98 -7.67 -0.87
CA THR A 14 -1.04 -9.11 -0.64
C THR A 14 -0.64 -9.40 0.80
N LEU A 15 -1.43 -10.22 1.49
CA LEU A 15 -1.08 -10.79 2.78
C LEU A 15 -0.61 -12.23 2.54
N THR A 16 0.56 -12.60 3.06
CA THR A 16 1.02 -13.99 3.05
C THR A 16 0.90 -14.55 4.48
N ILE A 17 -0.10 -15.40 4.69
CA ILE A 17 -0.47 -15.91 6.03
C ILE A 17 -0.18 -17.40 6.08
N GLY A 18 0.72 -17.82 6.98
CA GLY A 18 1.17 -19.21 7.03
C GLY A 18 1.72 -19.73 5.69
N GLY A 19 2.28 -18.85 4.86
CA GLY A 19 2.78 -19.17 3.52
C GLY A 19 1.75 -19.17 2.39
N VAL A 20 0.49 -18.80 2.67
CA VAL A 20 -0.58 -18.70 1.67
C VAL A 20 -0.89 -17.25 1.35
N ASP A 21 -0.87 -16.91 0.07
CA ASP A 21 -1.16 -15.56 -0.40
C ASP A 21 -2.66 -15.27 -0.44
N ARG A 22 -3.03 -14.09 0.05
CA ARG A 22 -4.36 -13.52 0.00
C ARG A 22 -4.29 -12.06 -0.40
N VAL A 23 -4.83 -11.76 -1.57
CA VAL A 23 -4.94 -10.39 -2.08
C VAL A 23 -6.11 -9.68 -1.40
N ILE A 24 -5.84 -8.52 -0.80
CA ILE A 24 -6.87 -7.69 -0.14
C ILE A 24 -7.17 -6.40 -0.91
N ASN A 25 -6.28 -6.01 -1.83
CA ASN A 25 -6.47 -4.92 -2.78
C ASN A 25 -5.67 -5.24 -4.04
N ASP A 26 -6.28 -5.05 -5.21
CA ASP A 26 -5.65 -5.19 -6.53
C ASP A 26 -6.52 -4.35 -7.48
N ALA A 27 -6.22 -3.06 -7.55
CA ALA A 27 -7.08 -2.10 -8.22
C ALA A 27 -6.31 -0.94 -8.84
N PRO A 28 -6.85 -0.34 -9.93
CA PRO A 28 -6.40 0.95 -10.41
C PRO A 28 -6.41 2.00 -9.29
N TYR A 29 -5.41 2.86 -9.31
CA TYR A 29 -5.25 3.95 -8.37
C TYR A 29 -5.53 5.29 -9.05
N ASP A 30 -6.29 6.14 -8.37
CA ASP A 30 -6.56 7.53 -8.76
C ASP A 30 -6.16 8.46 -7.61
N PHE A 31 -5.23 9.37 -7.89
CA PHE A 31 -4.70 10.32 -6.92
C PHE A 31 -5.79 11.22 -6.33
N GLU A 32 -6.80 11.57 -7.12
CA GLU A 32 -7.90 12.44 -6.69
C GLU A 32 -8.96 11.68 -5.86
N HIS A 33 -8.94 10.33 -5.88
CA HIS A 33 -9.95 9.49 -5.23
C HIS A 33 -9.32 8.41 -4.35
N GLN A 34 -8.90 8.81 -3.15
CA GLN A 34 -8.26 7.91 -2.19
C GLN A 34 -9.25 7.52 -1.09
N GLY A 35 -9.78 6.30 -1.17
CA GLY A 35 -10.80 5.78 -0.26
C GLY A 35 -10.31 4.62 0.62
N VAL A 36 -10.95 4.43 1.77
CA VAL A 36 -10.78 3.19 2.54
C VAL A 36 -11.47 2.05 1.81
N VAL A 37 -10.70 1.05 1.39
CA VAL A 37 -11.23 -0.22 0.86
C VAL A 37 -11.48 -1.17 2.03
N ALA A 38 -12.73 -1.60 2.19
CA ALA A 38 -13.12 -2.53 3.24
C ALA A 38 -12.86 -3.98 2.82
N PHE A 39 -12.41 -4.79 3.78
CA PHE A 39 -12.29 -6.24 3.65
C PHE A 39 -12.69 -6.90 4.97
N ALA A 40 -13.12 -8.16 4.93
CA ALA A 40 -13.44 -8.90 6.15
C ALA A 40 -12.19 -8.99 7.05
N PRO A 41 -12.31 -8.84 8.38
CA PRO A 41 -11.16 -8.92 9.29
C PRO A 41 -10.35 -10.19 9.08
N ILE A 42 -9.02 -10.05 9.11
CA ILE A 42 -8.07 -11.13 8.87
C ILE A 42 -7.13 -11.21 10.05
N GLN A 43 -7.02 -12.38 10.66
CA GLN A 43 -6.04 -12.64 11.70
C GLN A 43 -4.66 -12.76 11.05
N MET A 44 -3.69 -11.99 11.56
CA MET A 44 -2.28 -12.14 11.23
C MET A 44 -1.50 -12.51 12.48
N ASN A 45 -0.44 -13.28 12.30
CA ASN A 45 0.48 -13.72 13.34
C ASN A 45 1.89 -13.19 13.06
N ALA A 46 2.75 -13.24 14.07
CA ALA A 46 4.17 -12.93 13.87
C ALA A 46 4.78 -13.83 12.79
N GLY A 47 5.50 -13.23 11.85
CA GLY A 47 6.11 -13.95 10.71
C GLY A 47 5.27 -13.96 9.44
N ASP A 48 3.97 -13.65 9.51
CA ASP A 48 3.16 -13.36 8.32
C ASP A 48 3.66 -12.08 7.65
N LYS A 49 3.42 -11.96 6.34
CA LYS A 49 3.93 -10.85 5.53
C LYS A 49 2.83 -10.00 4.93
N ILE A 50 3.13 -8.72 4.77
CA ILE A 50 2.34 -7.77 4.00
C ILE A 50 3.23 -7.29 2.87
N THR A 51 2.79 -7.47 1.63
CA THR A 51 3.49 -7.00 0.44
C THR A 51 2.63 -5.93 -0.22
N THR A 52 3.22 -4.75 -0.42
CA THR A 52 2.61 -3.67 -1.19
C THR A 52 3.37 -3.51 -2.49
N GLU A 53 2.65 -3.59 -3.61
CA GLU A 53 3.18 -3.39 -4.95
C GLU A 53 2.50 -2.18 -5.57
N CYS A 54 3.30 -1.30 -6.15
CA CYS A 54 2.84 -0.05 -6.73
C CYS A 54 3.30 0.05 -8.17
N THR A 55 2.42 0.53 -9.05
CA THR A 55 2.76 0.86 -10.44
C THR A 55 2.60 2.35 -10.65
N TRP A 56 3.64 2.95 -11.23
CA TRP A 56 3.66 4.36 -11.57
C TRP A 56 3.84 4.55 -13.08
N MET A 57 3.44 5.73 -13.55
CA MET A 57 3.69 6.16 -14.92
C MET A 57 4.35 7.54 -14.91
N ASN A 58 5.68 7.57 -15.03
CA ASN A 58 6.43 8.80 -15.22
C ASN A 58 6.58 9.07 -16.73
N SER A 59 5.84 10.04 -17.26
CA SER A 59 5.92 10.45 -18.67
C SER A 59 6.95 11.55 -18.93
N THR A 60 7.76 11.90 -17.93
CA THR A 60 8.78 12.95 -18.04
C THR A 60 10.18 12.34 -18.09
N SER A 61 11.19 13.14 -18.43
CA SER A 61 12.60 12.74 -18.35
C SER A 61 13.22 12.94 -16.97
N GLN A 62 12.45 13.41 -15.98
CA GLN A 62 12.96 13.71 -14.64
C GLN A 62 12.92 12.44 -13.78
N THR A 63 13.97 12.22 -13.00
CA THR A 63 13.96 11.21 -11.96
C THR A 63 13.03 11.66 -10.83
N VAL A 64 12.09 10.80 -10.46
CA VAL A 64 11.19 11.01 -9.33
C VAL A 64 11.61 10.08 -8.20
N THR A 65 11.82 10.63 -7.01
CA THR A 65 12.28 9.89 -5.82
C THR A 65 11.16 9.79 -4.80
N TYR A 66 11.40 9.01 -3.74
CA TYR A 66 10.54 9.02 -2.56
C TYR A 66 10.55 10.40 -1.88
N GLY A 67 9.40 10.82 -1.33
CA GLY A 67 9.31 12.00 -0.47
C GLY A 67 7.87 12.43 -0.21
N GLU A 68 7.71 13.37 0.74
CA GLU A 68 6.39 13.88 1.20
C GLU A 68 5.76 14.91 0.24
N SER A 69 6.51 15.43 -0.73
CA SER A 69 5.98 16.37 -1.73
C SER A 69 5.08 15.63 -2.72
N SER A 70 4.01 16.27 -3.20
CA SER A 70 3.19 15.72 -4.28
C SER A 70 3.95 15.53 -5.61
N THR A 71 5.12 16.17 -5.75
CA THR A 71 6.05 16.02 -6.89
C THR A 71 7.09 14.91 -6.70
N THR A 72 7.19 14.35 -5.49
CA THR A 72 7.88 13.08 -5.20
C THR A 72 6.86 11.94 -5.16
N GLU A 73 7.28 10.71 -4.91
CA GLU A 73 6.36 9.55 -4.87
C GLU A 73 6.33 8.80 -3.53
N MET A 74 5.23 8.05 -3.35
CA MET A 74 5.00 7.16 -2.22
C MET A 74 4.35 5.85 -2.68
N CYS A 75 4.45 4.83 -1.83
CA CYS A 75 3.78 3.54 -2.01
C CYS A 75 3.36 2.99 -0.66
N TYR A 76 2.11 3.22 -0.26
CA TYR A 76 1.60 2.78 1.04
C TYR A 76 0.27 2.05 0.96
N SER A 77 0.23 0.89 1.62
CA SER A 77 -1.01 0.29 2.10
C SER A 77 -1.23 0.72 3.55
N ILE A 78 -2.09 1.72 3.78
CA ILE A 78 -2.46 2.12 5.14
C ILE A 78 -3.57 1.19 5.62
N LEU A 79 -3.26 0.36 6.62
CA LEU A 79 -4.13 -0.68 7.15
C LEU A 79 -4.53 -0.37 8.60
N TYR A 80 -5.78 -0.66 8.93
CA TYR A 80 -6.29 -0.57 10.30
C TYR A 80 -6.26 -1.95 10.94
N ARG A 81 -5.73 -2.05 12.16
CA ARG A 81 -5.63 -3.30 12.91
C ARG A 81 -6.03 -3.13 14.36
N PHE A 82 -6.47 -4.22 14.97
CA PHE A 82 -6.69 -4.33 16.41
C PHE A 82 -6.21 -5.71 16.91
N PRO A 83 -5.81 -5.84 18.19
CA PRO A 83 -5.61 -4.75 19.14
C PRO A 83 -4.49 -3.81 18.69
N ARG A 84 -4.46 -2.60 19.27
CA ARG A 84 -3.38 -1.64 19.04
C ARG A 84 -2.06 -2.29 19.46
N GLY A 85 -1.09 -2.35 18.55
CA GLY A 85 0.28 -2.73 18.90
C GLY A 85 1.15 -1.49 19.10
N THR A 86 2.46 -1.71 19.19
CA THR A 86 3.45 -0.65 19.45
C THR A 86 3.94 0.03 18.19
N ASP A 87 3.93 -0.68 17.06
CA ASP A 87 4.49 -0.17 15.80
C ASP A 87 3.41 0.51 14.96
N GLU A 88 3.77 1.70 14.45
CA GLU A 88 2.96 2.53 13.55
C GLU A 88 3.31 2.27 12.07
N PHE A 89 4.57 1.92 11.78
CA PHE A 89 5.05 1.63 10.43
C PHE A 89 5.49 0.17 10.31
N CYS A 90 5.09 -0.48 9.22
CA CYS A 90 5.63 -1.75 8.76
C CYS A 90 6.52 -1.45 7.56
N GLN A 91 7.79 -1.13 7.83
CA GLN A 91 8.82 -0.90 6.81
C GLN A 91 10.06 -1.70 7.21
N ASN A 92 10.46 -2.64 6.35
CA ASN A 92 11.54 -3.60 6.54
C ASN A 92 11.47 -4.43 7.84
#